data_AF-A0A7I7VMV7-F1
#
_entry.id   AF-A0A7I7VMV7-F1
#
_cell.length_a   1.000
_cell.length_b   1.000
_cell.length_c   1.000
_cell.angle_alpha   90.00
_cell.angle_beta   90.00
_cell.angle_gamma   90.00
#
_symmetry.space_group_name_H-M   'P 1'
#
loop_
_entity.id
_entity.type
_entity.pdbx_description
1 polymer ?
#
loop_
_entity_poly.entity_id
_entity_poly.type
_entity_poly.pdbx_seq_one_letter_code
_entity_poly.pdbx_strand_id
1 'polypeptide(L)'
;MFVQTRSGKTRCQLSAEEVGCEAQFADAPDVGGLPANGVRLSADGQVEWVVGNLGDIPAVTLDYRRYSAVGWTIDAGSDGTRFSNDRTHRGMFVSVERVATF
;
A
#
# COMPACT_ATOMS: atom_id res chain seq x y z
N MET A 1 6.82 8.05 -5.74
CA MET A 1 6.40 9.05 -4.73
C MET A 1 5.96 8.34 -3.47
N PHE A 2 5.86 9.03 -2.34
CA PHE A 2 5.53 8.43 -1.05
C PHE A 2 4.29 9.09 -0.45
N VAL A 3 3.40 8.26 0.10
CA VAL A 3 2.21 8.67 0.83
C VAL A 3 2.15 8.00 2.19
N GLN A 4 1.45 8.62 3.13
CA GLN A 4 1.24 8.08 4.46
C GLN A 4 -0.24 8.25 4.82
N THR A 5 -0.82 7.24 5.44
CA THR A 5 -2.18 7.32 6.01
C THR A 5 -2.26 8.42 7.08
N ARG A 6 -3.44 9.00 7.28
CA ARG A 6 -3.66 10.02 8.33
C ARG A 6 -3.21 9.57 9.72
N SER A 7 -3.37 8.29 10.03
CA SER A 7 -2.96 7.68 11.30
C SER A 7 -1.45 7.47 11.43
N GLY A 8 -0.71 7.52 10.31
CA GLY A 8 0.72 7.22 10.25
C GLY A 8 1.09 5.74 10.33
N LYS A 9 0.11 4.83 10.45
CA LYS A 9 0.36 3.38 10.61
C LYS A 9 0.82 2.67 9.33
N THR A 10 0.49 3.25 8.18
CA THR A 10 0.84 2.69 6.87
C THR A 10 1.45 3.77 5.99
N ARG A 11 2.57 3.43 5.35
CA ARG A 11 3.28 4.26 4.36
C ARG A 11 3.37 3.47 3.06
N CYS A 12 3.22 4.14 1.93
CA CYS A 12 3.29 3.48 0.63
C CYS A 12 4.16 4.27 -0.35
N GLN A 13 4.99 3.54 -1.09
CA GLN A 13 5.63 4.01 -2.31
C GLN A 13 4.74 3.69 -3.51
N LEU A 14 4.59 4.66 -4.41
CA LEU A 14 3.88 4.50 -5.67
C LEU A 14 4.81 4.85 -6.85
N SER A 15 4.76 4.02 -7.88
CA SER A 15 5.22 4.30 -9.24
C SER A 15 4.12 3.96 -10.26
N ALA A 16 4.38 4.14 -11.55
CA ALA A 16 3.42 3.74 -12.57
C ALA A 16 3.24 2.20 -12.64
N GLU A 17 4.28 1.48 -12.23
CA GLU A 17 4.37 0.02 -12.30
C GLU A 17 3.82 -0.67 -11.06
N GLU A 18 3.88 -0.06 -9.87
CA GLU A 18 3.54 -0.72 -8.62
C GLU A 18 3.19 0.22 -7.46
N VAL A 19 2.55 -0.37 -6.45
CA VAL A 19 2.34 0.19 -5.12
C VAL A 19 2.96 -0.76 -4.10
N GLY A 20 3.92 -0.27 -3.32
CA GLY A 20 4.51 -0.99 -2.19
C GLY A 20 4.13 -0.31 -0.89
N CYS A 21 3.47 -1.01 0.02
CA CYS A 21 3.04 -0.48 1.32
C CYS A 21 3.74 -1.19 2.47
N GLU A 22 4.18 -0.42 3.46
CA GLU A 22 4.78 -0.87 4.72
C GLU A 22 3.85 -0.56 5.88
N ALA A 23 3.62 -1.55 6.74
CA ALA A 23 2.88 -1.43 7.99
C ALA A 23 3.27 -2.55 8.97
N GLN A 24 2.94 -2.39 10.24
CA GLN A 24 2.95 -3.49 11.21
C GLN A 24 1.66 -4.30 11.06
N PHE A 25 1.61 -5.22 10.11
CA PHE A 25 0.42 -6.04 9.84
C PHE A 25 0.13 -7.01 11.00
N ALA A 26 -1.14 -7.15 11.36
CA ALA A 26 -1.56 -8.01 12.47
C ALA A 26 -1.40 -9.51 12.15
N ASP A 27 -1.77 -9.93 10.94
CA ASP A 27 -1.79 -11.33 10.49
C ASP A 27 -0.96 -11.53 9.21
N ALA A 28 0.29 -11.06 9.23
CA ALA A 28 1.18 -11.15 8.08
C ALA A 28 1.72 -12.58 7.87
N PRO A 29 1.91 -13.03 6.62
CA PRO A 29 2.61 -14.29 6.35
C PRO A 29 4.09 -14.20 6.74
N ASP A 30 4.70 -15.36 6.98
CA ASP A 30 6.15 -15.47 7.15
C ASP A 30 6.86 -15.36 5.79
N VAL A 31 7.87 -14.49 5.72
CA VAL A 31 8.76 -14.33 4.58
C VAL A 31 10.20 -14.43 5.09
N GLY A 32 10.80 -15.60 4.90
CA GLY A 32 12.19 -15.83 5.29
C GLY A 32 12.41 -15.94 6.80
N GLY A 33 11.42 -16.45 7.55
CA GLY A 33 11.49 -16.62 9.01
C GLY A 33 11.08 -15.37 9.81
N LEU A 34 10.56 -14.34 9.13
CA LEU A 34 10.07 -13.11 9.74
C LEU A 34 8.65 -12.80 9.23
N PRO A 35 7.74 -12.29 10.09
CA PRO A 35 6.47 -11.74 9.63
C PRO A 35 6.71 -10.60 8.63
N ALA A 36 6.05 -10.66 7.48
CA ALA A 36 6.13 -9.60 6.47
C ALA A 36 5.66 -8.26 7.05
N ASN A 37 6.40 -7.20 6.77
CA ASN A 37 6.02 -5.83 7.11
C ASN A 37 5.70 -4.99 5.87
N GLY A 38 5.79 -5.59 4.68
CA GLY A 38 5.45 -4.96 3.42
C GLY A 38 4.62 -5.83 2.50
N VAL A 39 3.81 -5.18 1.66
CA VAL A 39 3.12 -5.80 0.53
C VAL A 39 3.29 -4.95 -0.72
N ARG A 40 3.61 -5.60 -1.84
CA ARG A 40 3.77 -5.00 -3.14
C ARG A 40 2.68 -5.49 -4.09
N LEU A 41 2.05 -4.56 -4.79
CA LEU A 41 1.08 -4.80 -5.85
C LEU A 41 1.62 -4.19 -7.14
N SER A 42 1.76 -4.99 -8.18
CA SER A 42 2.06 -4.49 -9.53
C SER A 42 0.79 -4.00 -10.24
N ALA A 43 0.98 -3.18 -11.28
CA ALA A 43 -0.10 -2.62 -12.11
C ALA A 43 -0.95 -3.70 -12.81
N ASP A 44 -0.43 -4.91 -13.02
CA ASP A 44 -1.16 -6.04 -13.58
C ASP A 44 -1.80 -6.96 -12.52
N GLY A 45 -1.67 -6.63 -11.24
CA GLY A 45 -2.34 -7.30 -10.13
C GLY A 45 -1.56 -8.43 -9.46
N GLN A 46 -0.25 -8.58 -9.76
CA GLN A 46 0.60 -9.50 -9.02
C GLN A 46 0.89 -8.96 -7.62
N VAL A 47 0.90 -9.85 -6.64
CA VAL A 47 1.07 -9.52 -5.22
C VAL A 47 2.26 -10.25 -4.66
N GLU A 48 3.06 -9.54 -3.88
CA GLU A 48 4.22 -10.08 -3.20
C GLU A 48 4.29 -9.53 -1.77
N TRP A 49 4.44 -10.41 -0.79
CA TRP A 49 4.73 -10.03 0.59
C TRP A 49 6.24 -9.94 0.77
N VAL A 50 6.70 -8.91 1.48
CA VAL A 50 8.13 -8.62 1.64
C VAL A 50 8.45 -8.25 3.08
N VAL A 51 9.72 -8.47 3.45
CA VAL A 51 10.35 -7.86 4.62
C VAL A 51 11.27 -6.77 4.10
N GLY A 52 10.95 -5.51 4.41
CA GLY A 52 11.65 -4.35 3.87
C GLY A 52 11.57 -3.13 4.76
N ASN A 53 12.19 -2.04 4.31
CA ASN A 53 12.14 -0.76 4.99
C ASN A 53 12.15 0.36 3.96
N LEU A 54 11.07 1.14 3.87
CA LEU A 54 10.92 2.28 2.97
C LEU A 54 11.79 3.47 3.39
N GLY A 55 12.40 3.42 4.58
CA GLY A 55 13.25 4.46 5.15
C GLY A 55 12.46 5.69 5.58
N ASP A 56 13.15 6.71 6.09
CA ASP A 56 12.53 7.97 6.54
C ASP A 56 12.40 8.98 5.39
N ILE A 57 11.83 8.54 4.27
CA ILE A 57 11.60 9.40 3.10
C ILE A 57 10.34 10.27 3.33
N PRO A 58 10.40 11.59 3.08
CA PRO A 58 9.22 12.45 3.18
C PRO A 58 8.02 11.92 2.39
N ALA A 59 6.88 11.81 3.06
CA ALA A 59 5.64 11.28 2.49
C ALA A 59 4.52 12.32 2.59
N VAL A 60 3.63 12.31 1.59
CA VAL A 60 2.41 13.12 1.63
C VAL A 60 1.39 12.44 2.54
N THR A 61 0.98 13.10 3.62
CA THR A 61 -0.08 12.59 4.50
C THR A 61 -1.43 12.73 3.80
N LEU A 62 -2.16 11.62 3.70
CA LEU A 62 -3.49 11.55 3.13
C LEU A 62 -4.54 11.85 4.20
N ASP A 63 -5.50 12.72 3.87
CA ASP A 63 -6.78 12.83 4.55
C ASP A 63 -7.75 11.76 4.02
N TYR A 64 -8.91 11.62 4.67
CA TYR A 64 -9.92 10.66 4.26
C TYR A 64 -10.72 11.16 3.07
N ARG A 65 -10.16 10.98 1.87
CA ARG A 65 -10.77 11.33 0.58
C ARG A 65 -10.09 10.58 -0.57
N ARG A 66 -10.59 10.81 -1.77
CA ARG A 66 -10.00 10.30 -3.00
C ARG A 66 -8.84 11.17 -3.49
N TYR A 67 -7.80 10.52 -4.00
CA TYR A 67 -6.65 11.12 -4.67
C TYR A 67 -6.38 10.37 -5.99
N SER A 68 -5.58 10.99 -6.84
CA SER A 68 -5.01 10.35 -8.03
C SER A 68 -3.53 10.67 -8.08
N ALA A 69 -2.71 9.66 -8.30
CA ALA A 69 -1.27 9.84 -8.39
C ALA A 69 -0.62 8.73 -9.21
N VAL A 70 0.31 9.11 -10.10
CA VAL A 70 1.15 8.18 -10.87
C VAL A 70 0.42 7.00 -11.52
N GLY A 71 -0.81 7.21 -12.03
CA GLY A 71 -1.62 6.16 -12.68
C GLY A 71 -2.44 5.29 -11.74
N TRP A 72 -2.60 5.72 -10.48
CA TRP A 72 -3.43 5.07 -9.48
C TRP A 72 -4.47 6.03 -8.90
N THR A 73 -5.69 5.53 -8.77
CA THR A 73 -6.71 6.10 -7.90
C THR A 73 -6.53 5.57 -6.48
N ILE A 74 -6.50 6.48 -5.52
CA ILE A 74 -6.30 6.20 -4.09
C ILE A 74 -7.56 6.62 -3.33
N ASP A 75 -8.30 5.68 -2.78
CA ASP A 75 -9.39 5.95 -1.83
C ASP A 75 -8.87 5.75 -0.41
N ALA A 76 -8.57 6.85 0.28
CA ALA A 76 -8.10 6.81 1.66
C ALA A 76 -9.30 6.91 2.63
N GLY A 77 -9.45 5.90 3.49
CA GLY A 77 -10.47 5.82 4.53
C GLY A 77 -9.85 5.62 5.92
N SER A 78 -10.68 5.66 6.96
CA SER A 78 -10.26 5.37 8.33
C SER A 78 -10.05 3.88 8.59
N ASP A 79 -10.65 3.03 7.76
CA ASP A 79 -10.58 1.57 7.78
C ASP A 79 -9.40 1.01 6.96
N GLY A 80 -8.89 1.78 6.01
CA GLY A 80 -7.74 1.41 5.19
C GLY A 80 -7.63 2.28 3.95
N THR A 81 -6.71 1.92 3.05
CA THR A 81 -6.51 2.62 1.78
C THR A 81 -6.69 1.66 0.61
N ARG A 82 -7.47 2.05 -0.38
CA ARG A 82 -7.62 1.31 -1.63
C ARG A 82 -6.83 1.97 -2.73
N PHE A 83 -5.97 1.19 -3.38
CA PHE A 83 -5.25 1.58 -4.58
C PHE A 83 -5.86 0.83 -5.77
N SER A 84 -6.19 1.55 -6.84
CA SER A 84 -6.71 0.98 -8.08
C SER A 84 -5.89 1.52 -9.25
N ASN A 85 -5.29 0.63 -10.05
CA ASN A 85 -4.57 1.04 -11.24
C ASN A 85 -5.57 1.56 -12.28
N ASP A 86 -5.34 2.76 -12.79
CA ASP A 86 -6.29 3.45 -13.65
C ASP A 86 -6.47 2.74 -15.01
N ARG A 87 -5.47 1.97 -15.45
CA ARG A 87 -5.48 1.27 -16.75
C ARG A 87 -6.03 -0.15 -16.67
N THR A 88 -5.64 -0.91 -15.65
CA THR A 88 -5.99 -2.35 -15.56
C THR A 88 -7.16 -2.62 -14.63
N HIS A 89 -7.55 -1.63 -13.83
CA HIS A 89 -8.53 -1.76 -12.74
C HIS A 89 -8.15 -2.81 -11.68
N ARG A 90 -6.91 -3.30 -11.72
CA ARG A 90 -6.34 -4.13 -10.66
C ARG A 90 -5.95 -3.28 -9.48
N GLY A 91 -6.07 -3.83 -8.28
CA GLY A 91 -5.84 -3.04 -7.10
C GLY A 91 -5.70 -3.83 -5.82
N MET A 92 -5.49 -3.08 -4.75
CA MET A 92 -5.33 -3.60 -3.40
C MET A 92 -5.99 -2.66 -2.41
N PHE A 93 -6.73 -3.23 -1.47
CA PHE A 93 -7.04 -2.61 -0.19
C PHE A 93 -5.97 -3.02 0.83
N VAL A 94 -5.45 -2.05 1.58
CA VAL A 94 -4.43 -2.25 2.62
C VAL A 94 -4.81 -1.51 3.90
N SER A 95 -4.74 -2.23 5.02
CA SER A 95 -4.76 -1.72 6.38
C SER A 95 -3.83 -2.57 7.25
N VAL A 96 -3.65 -2.19 8.52
CA VAL A 96 -2.89 -3.01 9.48
C VAL A 96 -3.55 -4.37 9.69
N GLU A 97 -4.87 -4.42 9.64
CA GLU A 97 -5.67 -5.60 9.92
C GLU A 97 -5.84 -6.50 8.68
N ARG A 98 -5.82 -5.93 7.46
CA ARG A 98 -6.14 -6.71 6.26
C ARG A 98 -5.50 -6.17 4.99
N VAL A 99 -5.08 -7.10 4.15
CA VAL A 99 -4.73 -6.86 2.75
C VAL A 99 -5.61 -7.70 1.84
N ALA A 100 -6.12 -7.11 0.76
CA ALA A 100 -6.89 -7.84 -0.25
C ALA A 100 -6.76 -7.20 -1.63
N THR A 101 -6.76 -8.03 -2.67
CA THR A 101 -6.62 -7.58 -4.06
C THR A 101 -7.84 -7.89 -4.91
N PHE A 102 -7.93 -7.24 -6.06
CA PHE A 102 -9.01 -7.36 -7.04
C PHE A 102 -8.50 -7.10 -8.47
#